data_AF-A0A0E3CEC5-F1
#
_entry.id   AF-A0A0E3CEC5-F1
#
_cell.length_a   1.000
_cell.length_b   1.000
_cell.length_c   1.000
_cell.angle_alpha   90.00
_cell.angle_beta   90.00
_cell.angle_gamma   90.00
#
_symmetry.space_group_name_H-M   'P 1'
#
loop_
_entity.id
_entity.type
_entity.pdbx_description
1 polymer ?
#
loop_
_entity_poly.entity_id
_entity_poly.type
_entity_poly.pdbx_seq_one_letter_code
_entity_poly.pdbx_strand_id
1 'polypeptide(L)'
;MEASITVTTAHRSKGLEWDTVQLTDDYPDIFDPDMEPEAREDEINLLYVGSSRAMRVLIINGIIEIILNQVAQRRRARAKIEMETA
;
A
#
# COMPACT_ATOMS: atom_id res chain seq x y z
N MET A 1 -28.55 2.58 14.54
CA MET A 1 -28.04 3.48 13.48
C MET A 1 -26.81 2.81 12.91
N GLU A 2 -26.70 2.70 11.59
CA GLU A 2 -25.44 2.29 10.96
C GLU A 2 -24.46 3.47 10.98
N ALA A 3 -23.18 3.17 11.15
CA ALA A 3 -22.14 4.19 11.13
C ALA A 3 -21.96 4.71 9.69
N SER A 4 -21.97 6.04 9.50
CA SER A 4 -21.68 6.64 8.20
C SER A 4 -20.21 6.52 7.80
N ILE A 5 -19.31 6.40 8.78
CA ILE A 5 -17.87 6.21 8.62
C ILE A 5 -17.40 5.25 9.71
N THR A 6 -16.56 4.28 9.36
CA THR A 6 -15.89 3.40 10.33
C THR A 6 -14.41 3.73 10.36
N VAL A 7 -13.89 4.05 11.55
CA VAL A 7 -12.44 4.19 11.79
C VAL A 7 -11.97 2.94 12.52
N THR A 8 -10.98 2.25 11.97
CA THR A 8 -10.43 1.02 12.55
C THR A 8 -8.95 0.92 12.22
N THR A 9 -8.22 0.09 12.97
CA THR A 9 -6.84 -0.22 12.63
C THR A 9 -6.80 -1.27 11.51
N ALA A 10 -5.75 -1.27 10.70
CA ALA A 10 -5.56 -2.27 9.65
C ALA A 10 -5.66 -3.71 10.21
N HIS A 11 -5.11 -3.97 11.39
CA HIS A 11 -5.24 -5.23 12.10
C HIS A 11 -6.69 -5.65 12.35
N ARG A 12 -7.51 -4.72 12.88
CA ARG A 12 -8.93 -4.99 13.19
C ARG A 12 -9.80 -5.05 11.94
N SER A 13 -9.33 -4.54 10.80
CA SER A 13 -10.03 -4.59 9.53
C SER A 13 -9.99 -5.96 8.85
N LYS A 14 -9.13 -6.87 9.30
CA LYS A 14 -8.94 -8.19 8.68
C LYS A 14 -10.25 -8.97 8.59
N GLY A 15 -10.60 -9.40 7.38
CA GLY A 15 -11.84 -10.14 7.11
C GLY A 15 -13.09 -9.26 6.95
N LEU A 16 -12.94 -7.94 7.03
CA LEU A 16 -13.98 -6.97 6.72
C LEU A 16 -13.72 -6.33 5.35
N GLU A 17 -14.74 -5.73 4.76
CA GLU A 17 -14.68 -5.10 3.44
C GLU A 17 -15.61 -3.88 3.37
N TRP A 18 -15.25 -2.87 2.58
CA TRP A 18 -16.03 -1.67 2.33
C TRP A 18 -15.90 -1.22 0.87
N ASP A 19 -16.93 -0.55 0.34
CA ASP A 19 -16.90 0.00 -1.01
C ASP A 19 -15.72 0.97 -1.22
N THR A 20 -15.46 1.81 -0.23
CA THR A 20 -14.37 2.79 -0.24
C THR A 20 -13.55 2.66 1.05
N VAL A 21 -12.23 2.59 0.92
CA VAL A 21 -11.29 2.61 2.03
C VAL A 21 -10.27 3.71 1.80
N GLN A 22 -9.99 4.47 2.85
CA GLN A 22 -8.88 5.41 2.89
C GLN A 22 -7.83 4.90 3.86
N LEU A 23 -6.60 4.77 3.36
CA LEU A 23 -5.45 4.51 4.20
C LEU A 23 -4.91 5.84 4.74
N THR A 24 -4.60 5.86 6.02
CA THR A 24 -3.95 6.99 6.70
C THR A 24 -2.42 6.87 6.62
N ASP A 25 -1.71 7.95 6.93
CA ASP A 25 -0.25 8.03 6.88
C ASP A 25 0.43 7.60 8.21
N ASP A 26 -0.27 6.87 9.08
CA ASP A 26 0.21 6.44 10.41
C ASP A 26 0.97 5.10 10.41
N TYR A 27 1.30 4.57 9.23
CA TYR A 27 2.13 3.39 9.08
C TYR A 27 3.62 3.72 9.31
N PRO A 28 4.43 2.78 9.85
CA PRO A 28 5.87 2.92 9.89
C PRO A 28 6.47 3.12 8.50
N ASP A 29 7.60 3.85 8.44
CA ASP A 29 8.33 4.05 7.19
C ASP A 29 9.03 2.77 6.74
N ILE A 30 8.40 2.03 5.83
CA ILE A 30 8.95 0.79 5.26
C ILE A 30 10.18 1.03 4.37
N PHE A 31 10.56 2.29 4.11
CA PHE A 31 11.77 2.65 3.38
C PHE A 31 12.96 2.96 4.30
N ASP A 32 12.76 2.96 5.61
CA ASP A 32 13.84 3.13 6.59
C ASP A 32 14.95 2.07 6.35
N PRO A 33 16.20 2.48 6.08
CA PRO A 33 17.31 1.54 5.87
C PRO A 33 17.66 0.75 7.14
N ASP A 34 17.33 1.26 8.33
CA ASP A 34 17.65 0.64 9.62
C ASP A 34 16.52 -0.29 10.11
N MET A 35 15.39 -0.36 9.39
CA MET A 35 14.30 -1.28 9.71
C MET A 35 14.68 -2.73 9.37
N GLU A 36 14.56 -3.60 10.39
CA GLU A 36 14.77 -5.04 10.26
C GLU A 36 13.92 -5.66 9.14
N PRO A 37 14.46 -6.60 8.35
CA PRO A 37 13.75 -7.19 7.21
C PRO A 37 12.40 -7.80 7.56
N GLU A 38 12.30 -8.53 8.68
CA GLU A 38 11.07 -9.17 9.13
C GLU A 38 10.00 -8.12 9.51
N ALA A 39 10.41 -7.06 10.21
CA ALA A 39 9.50 -5.97 10.56
C ALA A 39 8.96 -5.26 9.31
N ARG A 40 9.82 -5.06 8.29
CA ARG A 40 9.41 -4.50 7.01
C ARG A 40 8.40 -5.38 6.29
N GLU A 41 8.61 -6.69 6.31
CA GLU A 41 7.68 -7.65 5.71
C GLU A 41 6.31 -7.61 6.41
N ASP A 42 6.31 -7.56 7.74
CA ASP A 42 5.08 -7.43 8.54
C ASP A 42 4.30 -6.15 8.19
N GLU A 43 4.98 -5.02 8.04
CA GLU A 43 4.33 -3.75 7.66
C GLU A 43 3.80 -3.77 6.21
N ILE A 44 4.53 -4.39 5.28
CA ILE A 44 4.04 -4.60 3.91
C ILE A 44 2.78 -5.48 3.92
N ASN A 45 2.76 -6.54 4.72
CA ASN A 45 1.60 -7.41 4.88
C ASN A 45 0.41 -6.65 5.48
N LEU A 46 0.66 -5.75 6.42
CA LEU A 46 -0.39 -4.93 7.02
C LEU A 46 -0.97 -3.89 6.05
N LEU A 47 -0.11 -3.24 5.26
CA LEU A 47 -0.53 -2.38 4.15
C LEU A 47 -1.37 -3.14 3.13
N TYR A 48 -0.98 -4.37 2.79
CA TYR A 48 -1.76 -5.26 1.94
C TYR A 48 -3.13 -5.59 2.54
N VAL A 49 -3.20 -5.91 3.84
CA VAL A 49 -4.47 -6.15 4.53
C VAL A 49 -5.37 -4.92 4.42
N GLY A 50 -4.89 -3.73 4.79
CA GLY A 50 -5.67 -2.49 4.71
C GLY A 50 -6.14 -2.17 3.28
N SER A 51 -5.24 -2.28 2.30
CA SER A 51 -5.52 -2.01 0.89
C SER A 51 -6.60 -2.94 0.33
N SER A 52 -6.53 -4.23 0.67
CA SER A 52 -7.45 -5.26 0.19
C SER A 52 -8.82 -5.24 0.86
N ARG A 53 -9.08 -4.31 1.79
CA ARG A 53 -10.43 -4.12 2.35
C ARG A 53 -11.31 -3.28 1.40
N ALA A 54 -10.73 -2.58 0.44
CA ALA A 54 -11.45 -1.80 -0.56
C ALA A 54 -12.05 -2.69 -1.65
N MET A 55 -13.36 -2.60 -1.86
CA MET A 55 -14.05 -3.34 -2.93
C MET A 55 -14.08 -2.56 -4.25
N ARG A 56 -14.20 -1.23 -4.19
CA ARG A 56 -14.36 -0.38 -5.39
C ARG A 56 -13.31 0.72 -5.48
N VAL A 57 -13.07 1.44 -4.39
CA VAL A 57 -12.16 2.59 -4.36
C VAL A 57 -11.20 2.47 -3.19
N LEU A 58 -9.90 2.51 -3.49
CA LEU A 58 -8.84 2.64 -2.50
C LEU A 58 -8.24 4.05 -2.61
N ILE A 59 -8.38 4.84 -1.55
CA ILE A 59 -7.66 6.11 -1.40
C ILE A 59 -6.33 5.76 -0.70
N ILE A 60 -5.25 5.85 -1.47
CA ILE A 60 -3.91 5.45 -1.05
C ILE A 60 -3.26 6.49 -0.14
N ASN A 61 -2.36 6.03 0.72
CA ASN A 61 -1.50 6.88 1.54
C ASN A 61 -0.15 7.17 0.84
N GLY A 62 0.69 8.02 1.43
CA GLY A 62 1.95 8.44 0.84
C GLY A 62 2.93 7.29 0.58
N ILE A 63 2.93 6.26 1.43
CA ILE A 63 3.80 5.08 1.25
C ILE A 63 3.47 4.36 -0.06
N ILE A 64 2.19 4.08 -0.31
CA ILE A 64 1.76 3.41 -1.54
C ILE A 64 2.04 4.29 -2.77
N GLU A 65 1.86 5.61 -2.66
CA GLU A 65 2.22 6.54 -3.74
C GLU A 65 3.70 6.41 -4.12
N ILE A 66 4.60 6.37 -3.13
CA ILE A 66 6.04 6.18 -3.36
C ILE A 66 6.30 4.83 -4.04
N ILE A 67 5.69 3.73 -3.56
CA ILE A 67 5.84 2.39 -4.17
C ILE A 67 5.42 2.43 -5.64
N LEU A 68 4.23 2.97 -5.95
CA LEU A 68 3.70 3.01 -7.31
C LEU A 68 4.60 3.84 -8.24
N ASN A 69 5.11 4.97 -7.76
CA ASN A 69 6.07 5.79 -8.49
C ASN A 69 7.36 5.02 -8.79
N GLN A 70 7.95 4.34 -7.80
CA GLN A 70 9.16 3.53 -8.00
C GLN A 70 8.93 2.39 -9.00
N VAL A 71 7.80 1.67 -8.90
CA VAL A 71 7.43 0.60 -9.83
C VAL A 71 7.28 1.15 -11.26
N ALA A 72 6.62 2.30 -11.42
CA ALA A 72 6.46 2.94 -12.72
C ALA A 72 7.82 3.32 -13.34
N GLN A 73 8.75 3.89 -12.55
CA GLN A 73 10.09 4.21 -13.05
C GLN A 73 10.88 2.96 -13.46
N ARG A 74 10.83 1.89 -12.66
CA ARG A 74 11.50 0.62 -13.00
C ARG A 74 10.94 0.01 -14.29
N ARG A 75 9.62 0.07 -14.51
CA ARG A 75 8.99 -0.39 -15.76
C ARG A 75 9.46 0.42 -16.98
N ARG A 76 9.53 1.75 -16.86
CA ARG A 76 10.05 2.62 -17.94
C ARG A 76 11.52 2.34 -18.25
N ALA A 77 12.35 2.16 -17.23
CA ALA A 77 13.76 1.84 -17.40
C ALA A 77 13.97 0.51 -18.14
N ARG A 78 13.20 -0.53 -17.76
CA ARG A 78 13.23 -1.84 -18.44
C ARG A 78 12.81 -1.75 -19.90
N ALA A 79 11.69 -1.06 -20.19
CA ALA A 79 11.22 -0.86 -21.55
C ALA A 79 12.26 -0.13 -22.42
N LYS A 80 12.98 0.85 -21.86
CA LYS A 80 14.06 1.55 -22.57
C LYS A 80 15.22 0.62 -22.92
N ILE A 81 15.66 -0.21 -21.96
CA ILE A 81 16.72 -1.20 -22.20
C ILE A 81 16.31 -2.18 -23.30
N GLU A 82 15.09 -2.72 -23.23
CA GLU A 82 14.56 -3.65 -24.23
C GLU A 82 14.55 -3.04 -25.64
N MET A 83 14.13 -1.77 -25.77
CA MET A 83 14.16 -1.04 -27.05
C MET A 83 15.58 -0.77 -27.57
N GLU A 84 16.57 -0.55 -26.69
CA GLU A 84 17.97 -0.33 -27.09
C GLU A 84 18.68 -1.64 -27.49
N THR A 85 18.19 -2.79 -27.02
CA THR A 85 18.73 -4.12 -27.32
C THR A 85 18.05 -4.85 -28.49
N ALA A 86 16.96 -4.32 -29.02
CA ALA A 86 16.19 -4.86 -30.15
C ALA A 86 16.60 -4.23 -31.48
#